data_AF-A0A6I6JFB5-F1
#
_entry.id   AF-A0A6I6JFB5-F1
#
_cell.length_a   1.000
_cell.length_b   1.000
_cell.length_c   1.000
_cell.angle_alpha   90.00
_cell.angle_beta   90.00
_cell.angle_gamma   90.00
#
_symmetry.space_group_name_H-M   'P 1'
#
loop_
_entity.id
_entity.type
_entity.pdbx_description
1 polymer ?
#
loop_
_entity_poly.entity_id
_entity_poly.type
_entity_poly.pdbx_seq_one_letter_code
_entity_poly.pdbx_strand_id
1 'polypeptide(L)'
;MNTIIHFAKTLFKDAFTASMELFKVMVPILIAVKALQEMDVIQYLAWPLEPIMSLVGLPAEMGLVWATAIINNIYTGLIVLASLIGDNPLTSAQATVLGVLMLVAHGLPVECAIAKRSGVRFLFQALARLTGAFVFAWALHLIYSSTGTLQGQATLLFQADQLGAADPSLAAWALGQAKNLISIFCIILSLLMVMRLLHAIRVIDLLNRILRPVLNVIGIGPKASAITVIGLTMGLSYGGGLIISEAKSGNVGKEDIFYSLTLMGLCHSLIEDTLLITLMGGHISGILWARLGFSILAMAGIVQIVRRLPAPVRNRYLWADA
;
A
#
# COMPACT_ATOMS: atom_id res chain seq x y z
N MET A 1 28.32 24.64 -4.85
CA MET A 1 27.13 25.20 -5.54
C MET A 1 26.55 24.22 -6.57
N ASN A 2 27.35 23.63 -7.45
CA ASN A 2 26.86 22.68 -8.47
C ASN A 2 26.18 21.41 -7.91
N THR A 3 26.63 20.86 -6.78
CA THR A 3 26.05 19.63 -6.19
C THR A 3 24.64 19.83 -5.63
N ILE A 4 24.38 20.95 -4.95
CA ILE A 4 23.05 21.25 -4.37
C ILE A 4 22.05 21.54 -5.48
N ILE A 5 22.46 22.31 -6.49
CA ILE A 5 21.61 22.60 -7.66
C ILE A 5 21.31 21.32 -8.43
N HIS A 6 22.29 20.44 -8.61
CA HIS A 6 22.09 19.14 -9.24
C HIS A 6 21.14 18.24 -8.43
N PHE A 7 21.30 18.21 -7.10
CA PHE A 7 20.40 17.47 -6.20
C PHE A 7 18.96 17.99 -6.29
N ALA A 8 18.75 19.31 -6.19
CA ALA A 8 17.42 19.91 -6.29
C ALA A 8 16.79 19.67 -7.66
N LYS A 9 17.56 19.80 -8.75
CA LYS A 9 17.08 19.57 -10.12
C LYS A 9 16.68 18.11 -10.35
N THR A 10 17.45 17.15 -9.84
CA THR A 10 17.11 15.74 -9.95
C THR A 10 15.90 15.39 -9.10
N LEU A 11 15.83 15.88 -7.85
CA LEU A 11 14.68 15.66 -6.97
C LEU A 11 13.39 16.19 -7.60
N PHE A 12 13.40 17.42 -8.11
CA PHE A 12 12.25 18.01 -8.77
C PHE A 12 11.86 17.25 -10.04
N LYS A 13 12.85 16.87 -10.87
CA LYS A 13 12.61 16.10 -12.09
C LYS A 13 11.94 14.75 -11.77
N ASP A 14 12.42 14.04 -10.75
CA ASP A 14 11.88 12.74 -10.36
C ASP A 14 10.46 12.91 -9.80
N ALA A 15 10.24 13.88 -8.92
CA ALA A 15 8.92 14.19 -8.37
C ALA A 15 7.92 14.57 -9.47
N PHE A 16 8.35 15.41 -10.42
CA PHE A 16 7.53 15.83 -11.55
C PHE A 16 7.18 14.66 -12.46
N THR A 17 8.17 13.82 -12.79
CA THR A 17 7.96 12.63 -13.63
C THR A 17 6.98 11.66 -12.96
N ALA A 18 7.20 11.33 -11.68
CA ALA A 18 6.30 10.47 -10.92
C ALA A 18 4.88 11.04 -10.83
N SER A 19 4.76 12.35 -10.56
CA SER A 19 3.46 13.01 -10.47
C SER A 19 2.74 13.05 -11.83
N MET A 20 3.45 13.26 -12.94
CA MET A 20 2.82 13.24 -14.27
C MET A 20 2.32 11.85 -14.67
N GLU A 21 3.11 10.80 -14.41
CA GLU A 21 2.65 9.42 -14.64
C GLU A 21 1.43 9.10 -13.80
N LEU A 22 1.41 9.56 -12.54
CA LEU A 22 0.26 9.43 -11.70
C LEU A 22 -0.94 10.19 -12.30
N PHE A 23 -0.81 11.50 -12.57
CA PHE A 23 -1.88 12.40 -13.00
C PHE A 23 -2.58 11.94 -14.27
N LYS A 24 -1.85 11.31 -15.22
CA LYS A 24 -2.43 10.68 -16.42
C LYS A 24 -3.52 9.66 -16.09
N VAL A 25 -3.37 8.93 -15.00
CA VAL A 25 -4.34 7.96 -14.50
C VAL A 25 -5.37 8.63 -13.59
N MET A 26 -4.95 9.58 -12.75
CA MET A 26 -5.84 10.23 -11.77
C MET A 26 -6.93 11.07 -12.41
N VAL A 27 -6.59 11.95 -13.36
CA VAL A 27 -7.51 12.97 -13.88
C VAL A 27 -8.74 12.30 -14.53
N PRO A 28 -8.60 11.25 -15.36
CA PRO A 28 -9.75 10.51 -15.86
C PRO A 28 -10.63 9.92 -14.75
N ILE A 29 -10.02 9.35 -13.70
CA ILE A 29 -10.76 8.74 -12.59
C ILE A 29 -11.49 9.80 -11.76
N LEU A 30 -10.88 10.96 -11.50
CA LEU A 30 -11.51 12.08 -10.80
C LEU A 30 -12.75 12.59 -11.55
N ILE A 31 -12.64 12.75 -12.87
CA ILE A 31 -13.76 13.15 -13.73
C ILE A 31 -14.85 12.07 -13.71
N ALA A 32 -14.48 10.79 -13.81
CA ALA A 32 -15.43 9.69 -13.78
C ALA A 32 -16.16 9.61 -12.43
N VAL A 33 -15.45 9.70 -11.30
CA VAL A 33 -16.05 9.70 -9.96
C VAL A 33 -16.99 10.90 -9.79
N LYS A 34 -16.59 12.10 -10.24
CA LYS A 34 -17.46 13.28 -10.19
C LYS A 34 -18.73 13.10 -11.02
N ALA A 35 -18.62 12.56 -12.24
CA ALA A 35 -19.79 12.25 -13.06
C ALA A 35 -20.73 11.24 -12.37
N LEU A 36 -20.17 10.20 -11.74
CA LEU A 36 -20.94 9.21 -11.00
C LEU A 36 -21.60 9.79 -9.73
N GLN A 37 -20.94 10.75 -9.06
CA GLN A 37 -21.51 11.47 -7.91
C GLN A 37 -22.69 12.35 -8.34
N GLU A 38 -22.56 13.13 -9.43
CA GLU A 38 -23.66 13.96 -9.96
C GLU A 38 -24.87 13.14 -10.44
N MET A 39 -24.66 11.86 -10.75
CA MET A 39 -25.73 10.93 -11.14
C MET A 39 -26.29 10.14 -9.95
N ASP A 40 -25.80 10.34 -8.72
CA ASP A 40 -26.13 9.54 -7.53
C ASP A 40 -25.93 8.02 -7.73
N VAL A 41 -24.97 7.63 -8.57
CA VAL A 41 -24.69 6.23 -8.93
C VAL A 41 -23.71 5.57 -7.95
N ILE A 42 -22.88 6.36 -7.25
CA ILE A 42 -21.84 5.86 -6.35
C ILE A 42 -22.40 4.89 -5.30
N GLN A 43 -23.55 5.18 -4.70
CA GLN A 43 -24.21 4.32 -3.73
C GLN A 43 -24.53 2.92 -4.28
N TYR A 44 -24.95 2.82 -5.55
CA TYR A 44 -25.27 1.54 -6.19
C TYR A 44 -24.01 0.75 -6.55
N LEU A 45 -22.93 1.44 -6.91
CA LEU A 45 -21.62 0.81 -7.14
C LEU A 45 -20.98 0.32 -5.84
N ALA A 46 -21.21 1.04 -4.75
CA ALA A 46 -20.71 0.70 -3.42
C ALA A 46 -21.51 -0.43 -2.76
N TRP A 47 -22.82 -0.54 -3.04
CA TRP A 47 -23.72 -1.50 -2.40
C TRP A 47 -23.20 -2.96 -2.40
N PRO A 48 -22.66 -3.52 -3.51
CA PRO A 48 -22.09 -4.87 -3.48
C PRO A 48 -20.90 -5.06 -2.52
N LEU A 49 -20.25 -3.96 -2.12
CA LEU A 49 -19.09 -3.95 -1.24
C LEU A 49 -19.47 -3.75 0.23
N GLU A 50 -20.70 -3.34 0.51
CA GLU A 50 -21.22 -3.11 1.86
C GLU A 50 -21.05 -4.31 2.80
N PRO A 51 -21.30 -5.57 2.39
CA PRO A 51 -21.12 -6.71 3.30
C PRO A 51 -19.67 -6.89 3.74
N ILE A 52 -18.71 -6.52 2.91
CA ILE A 52 -17.28 -6.64 3.22
C ILE A 52 -16.83 -5.45 4.07
N MET A 53 -17.29 -4.24 3.73
CA MET A 53 -16.90 -3.01 4.43
C MET A 53 -17.50 -2.91 5.83
N SER A 54 -18.76 -3.31 6.01
CA SER A 54 -19.43 -3.32 7.31
C SER A 54 -18.74 -4.24 8.32
N LEU A 55 -18.20 -5.38 7.89
CA LEU A 55 -17.45 -6.30 8.75
C LEU A 55 -16.19 -5.66 9.36
N VAL A 56 -15.60 -4.68 8.68
CA VAL A 56 -14.42 -3.93 9.13
C VAL A 56 -14.78 -2.52 9.62
N GLY A 57 -16.06 -2.23 9.81
CA GLY A 57 -16.56 -0.95 10.33
C GLY A 57 -16.36 0.23 9.39
N LEU A 58 -16.30 -0.01 8.07
CA LEU A 58 -16.14 1.02 7.05
C LEU A 58 -17.47 1.26 6.30
N PRO A 59 -17.70 2.50 5.82
CA PRO A 59 -18.75 2.78 4.84
C PRO A 59 -18.57 1.98 3.54
N ALA A 60 -19.66 1.71 2.83
CA ALA A 60 -19.64 0.91 1.60
C ALA A 60 -18.76 1.56 0.50
N GLU A 61 -18.73 2.88 0.44
CA GLU A 61 -17.99 3.72 -0.49
C GLU A 61 -16.48 3.51 -0.38
N MET A 62 -15.99 3.18 0.83
CA MET A 62 -14.58 2.85 1.04
C MET A 62 -14.19 1.53 0.37
N GLY A 63 -15.17 0.70 0.01
CA GLY A 63 -14.98 -0.44 -0.87
C GLY A 63 -14.49 -0.01 -2.25
N LEU A 64 -14.98 1.10 -2.81
CA LEU A 64 -14.52 1.62 -4.11
C LEU A 64 -13.09 2.11 -4.03
N VAL A 65 -12.73 2.76 -2.91
CA VAL A 65 -11.34 3.16 -2.60
C VAL A 65 -10.42 1.93 -2.59
N TRP A 66 -10.82 0.88 -1.88
CA TRP A 66 -10.01 -0.33 -1.79
C TRP A 66 -9.94 -1.09 -3.12
N ALA A 67 -11.05 -1.22 -3.84
CA ALA A 67 -11.10 -1.89 -5.14
C ALA A 67 -10.19 -1.21 -6.18
N THR A 68 -10.22 0.13 -6.24
CA THR A 68 -9.35 0.88 -7.15
C THR A 68 -7.88 0.79 -6.75
N ALA A 69 -7.57 0.72 -5.45
CA ALA A 69 -6.21 0.46 -4.96
C ALA A 69 -5.72 -0.94 -5.33
N ILE A 70 -6.57 -1.97 -5.18
CA ILE A 70 -6.27 -3.37 -5.55
C ILE A 70 -5.87 -3.45 -7.02
N ILE A 71 -6.68 -2.86 -7.90
CA ILE A 71 -6.50 -2.98 -9.35
C ILE A 71 -5.28 -2.19 -9.84
N ASN A 72 -5.08 -0.98 -9.32
CA ASN A 72 -4.07 -0.05 -9.81
C ASN A 72 -2.86 0.05 -8.88
N ASN A 73 -2.93 0.91 -7.87
CA ASN A 73 -1.87 1.15 -6.89
C ASN A 73 -2.44 1.97 -5.71
N ILE A 74 -1.63 2.14 -4.67
CA ILE A 74 -2.02 2.87 -3.46
C ILE A 74 -2.48 4.30 -3.78
N TYR A 75 -1.75 5.01 -4.64
CA TYR A 75 -2.05 6.39 -5.03
C TYR A 75 -3.44 6.54 -5.64
N THR A 76 -3.84 5.63 -6.52
CA THR A 76 -5.17 5.64 -7.15
C THR A 76 -6.29 5.56 -6.11
N GLY A 77 -6.13 4.69 -5.11
CA GLY A 77 -7.06 4.61 -3.99
C GLY A 77 -7.14 5.91 -3.19
N LEU A 78 -6.00 6.53 -2.88
CA LEU A 78 -5.98 7.79 -2.10
C LEU A 78 -6.76 8.92 -2.76
N ILE A 79 -6.84 8.91 -4.09
CA ILE A 79 -7.50 9.94 -4.89
C ILE A 79 -9.01 9.75 -4.91
N VAL A 80 -9.44 8.49 -5.06
CA VAL A 80 -10.85 8.14 -4.92
C VAL A 80 -11.30 8.48 -3.50
N LEU A 81 -10.47 8.20 -2.48
CA LEU A 81 -10.73 8.61 -1.10
C LEU A 81 -10.87 10.13 -0.99
N ALA A 82 -9.95 10.91 -1.56
CA ALA A 82 -10.01 12.38 -1.54
C ALA A 82 -11.28 12.94 -2.18
N SER A 83 -11.89 12.22 -3.13
CA SER A 83 -13.14 12.62 -3.79
C SER A 83 -14.40 12.23 -3.01
N LEU A 84 -14.31 11.20 -2.16
CA LEU A 84 -15.45 10.64 -1.42
C LEU A 84 -15.48 11.05 0.06
N ILE A 85 -14.36 11.49 0.62
CA ILE A 85 -14.24 11.79 2.06
C ILE A 85 -15.06 13.01 2.50
N GLY A 86 -15.36 13.95 1.60
CA GLY A 86 -16.21 15.10 1.91
C GLY A 86 -17.59 14.67 2.40
N ASP A 87 -18.16 13.67 1.73
CA ASP A 87 -19.47 13.11 2.05
C ASP A 87 -19.39 11.98 3.09
N ASN A 88 -18.20 11.38 3.25
CA ASN A 88 -17.96 10.22 4.12
C ASN A 88 -16.78 10.49 5.08
N PRO A 89 -16.95 11.36 6.09
CA PRO A 89 -15.89 11.65 7.05
C PRO A 89 -15.54 10.39 7.85
N LEU A 90 -14.25 10.10 7.97
CA LEU A 90 -13.75 8.93 8.70
C LEU A 90 -13.19 9.33 10.06
N THR A 91 -13.31 8.41 11.01
CA THR A 91 -12.49 8.45 12.23
C THR A 91 -11.04 8.03 11.93
N SER A 92 -10.08 8.40 12.80
CA SER A 92 -8.71 7.91 12.67
C SER A 92 -8.62 6.38 12.72
N ALA A 93 -9.50 5.71 13.47
CA ALA A 93 -9.63 4.25 13.48
C ALA A 93 -10.01 3.71 12.10
N GLN A 94 -11.06 4.26 11.48
CA GLN A 94 -11.52 3.86 10.15
C GLN A 94 -10.49 4.19 9.06
N ALA A 95 -9.87 5.37 9.10
CA ALA A 95 -8.78 5.72 8.20
C ALA A 95 -7.59 4.75 8.34
N THR A 96 -7.29 4.30 9.55
CA THR A 96 -6.27 3.26 9.80
C THR A 96 -6.67 1.91 9.22
N VAL A 97 -7.93 1.48 9.40
CA VAL A 97 -8.45 0.20 8.88
C VAL A 97 -8.44 0.20 7.35
N LEU A 98 -8.93 1.26 6.71
CA LEU A 98 -8.86 1.45 5.26
C LEU A 98 -7.40 1.49 4.78
N GLY A 99 -6.56 2.19 5.52
CA GLY A 99 -5.12 2.27 5.27
C GLY A 99 -4.48 0.89 5.20
N VAL A 100 -4.75 0.00 6.16
CA VAL A 100 -4.15 -1.35 6.13
C VAL A 100 -4.71 -2.23 5.01
N LEU A 101 -6.00 -2.09 4.66
CA LEU A 101 -6.57 -2.76 3.48
C LEU A 101 -5.79 -2.38 2.21
N MET A 102 -5.50 -1.10 2.03
CA MET A 102 -4.73 -0.59 0.89
C MET A 102 -3.26 -1.03 0.95
N LEU A 103 -2.61 -0.86 2.10
CA LEU A 103 -1.18 -1.18 2.29
C LEU A 103 -0.86 -2.65 2.00
N VAL A 104 -1.78 -3.57 2.28
CA VAL A 104 -1.56 -4.99 2.06
C VAL A 104 -1.96 -5.42 0.65
N ALA A 105 -3.02 -4.85 0.06
CA ALA A 105 -3.62 -5.40 -1.16
C ALA A 105 -3.47 -4.54 -2.42
N HIS A 106 -2.86 -3.36 -2.37
CA HIS A 106 -2.75 -2.50 -3.55
C HIS A 106 -1.87 -3.11 -4.66
N GLY A 107 -2.14 -2.70 -5.91
CA GLY A 107 -1.35 -3.10 -7.08
C GLY A 107 -1.30 -4.61 -7.34
N LEU A 108 -2.33 -5.34 -6.89
CA LEU A 108 -2.37 -6.80 -6.84
C LEU A 108 -2.05 -7.44 -8.21
N PRO A 109 -2.60 -6.99 -9.36
CA PRO A 109 -2.30 -7.61 -10.65
C PRO A 109 -0.81 -7.54 -11.02
N VAL A 110 -0.20 -6.36 -10.84
CA VAL A 110 1.20 -6.11 -11.21
C VAL A 110 2.13 -6.89 -10.28
N GLU A 111 1.89 -6.83 -8.98
CA GLU A 111 2.76 -7.46 -7.99
C GLU A 111 2.66 -8.98 -7.98
N CYS A 112 1.46 -9.53 -8.17
CA CYS A 112 1.30 -10.97 -8.34
C CYS A 112 1.89 -11.44 -9.68
N ALA A 113 1.91 -10.61 -10.73
CA ALA A 113 2.61 -10.93 -11.98
C ALA A 113 4.14 -10.94 -11.81
N ILE A 114 4.70 -9.98 -11.06
CA ILE A 114 6.12 -9.97 -10.68
C ILE A 114 6.44 -11.25 -9.90
N ALA A 115 5.64 -11.56 -8.88
CA ALA A 115 5.82 -12.76 -8.07
C ALA A 115 5.76 -14.04 -8.93
N LYS A 116 4.80 -14.14 -9.85
CA LYS A 116 4.71 -15.25 -10.81
C LYS A 116 5.99 -15.41 -11.64
N ARG A 117 6.57 -14.30 -12.12
CA ARG A 117 7.81 -14.31 -12.91
C ARG A 117 9.05 -14.68 -12.09
N SER A 118 8.97 -14.57 -10.76
CA SER A 118 9.97 -15.04 -9.80
C SER A 118 9.75 -16.50 -9.36
N GLY A 119 8.75 -17.20 -9.90
CA GLY A 119 8.56 -18.64 -9.69
C GLY A 119 7.52 -19.03 -8.63
N VAL A 120 6.80 -18.08 -8.02
CA VAL A 120 5.71 -18.40 -7.08
C VAL A 120 4.34 -18.40 -7.76
N ARG A 121 3.34 -19.06 -7.17
CA ARG A 121 2.00 -19.12 -7.77
C ARG A 121 1.22 -17.82 -7.55
N PHE A 122 0.74 -17.26 -8.66
CA PHE A 122 -0.11 -16.05 -8.66
C PHE A 122 -1.29 -16.17 -7.69
N LEU A 123 -2.04 -17.28 -7.77
CA LEU A 123 -3.27 -17.44 -6.99
C LEU A 123 -3.00 -17.45 -5.49
N PHE A 124 -1.92 -18.12 -5.06
CA PHE A 124 -1.54 -18.11 -3.66
C PHE A 124 -1.22 -16.68 -3.20
N GLN A 125 -0.41 -15.94 -3.95
CA GLN A 125 -0.03 -14.58 -3.60
C GLN A 125 -1.24 -13.64 -3.54
N ALA A 126 -2.16 -13.76 -4.51
CA ALA A 126 -3.39 -12.97 -4.54
C ALA A 126 -4.27 -13.27 -3.31
N LEU A 127 -4.50 -14.55 -3.01
CA LEU A 127 -5.32 -14.96 -1.87
C LEU A 127 -4.67 -14.58 -0.54
N ALA A 128 -3.36 -14.81 -0.37
CA ALA A 128 -2.64 -14.48 0.86
C ALA A 128 -2.73 -12.98 1.17
N ARG A 129 -2.65 -12.12 0.14
CA ARG A 129 -2.76 -10.67 0.31
C ARG A 129 -4.18 -10.21 0.58
N LEU A 130 -5.17 -10.68 -0.18
CA LEU A 130 -6.57 -10.29 0.02
C LEU A 130 -7.09 -10.76 1.38
N THR A 131 -6.83 -12.02 1.74
CA THR A 131 -7.22 -12.57 3.05
C THR A 131 -6.42 -11.93 4.18
N GLY A 132 -5.11 -11.73 3.99
CA GLY A 132 -4.26 -11.06 4.98
C GLY A 132 -4.70 -9.62 5.24
N ALA A 133 -5.02 -8.86 4.19
CA ALA A 133 -5.55 -7.50 4.28
C ALA A 133 -6.85 -7.48 5.08
N PHE A 134 -7.80 -8.34 4.71
CA PHE A 134 -9.11 -8.39 5.35
C PHE A 134 -9.03 -8.83 6.81
N VAL A 135 -8.33 -9.92 7.12
CA VAL A 135 -8.18 -10.42 8.49
C VAL A 135 -7.47 -9.39 9.37
N PHE A 136 -6.45 -8.71 8.84
CA PHE A 136 -5.74 -7.69 9.60
C PHE A 136 -6.62 -6.45 9.86
N ALA A 137 -7.32 -5.97 8.84
CA ALA A 137 -8.27 -4.86 8.95
C ALA A 137 -9.39 -5.18 9.96
N TRP A 138 -9.94 -6.39 9.87
CA TRP A 138 -10.96 -6.88 10.79
C TRP A 138 -10.47 -6.93 12.23
N ALA A 139 -9.26 -7.47 12.47
CA ALA A 139 -8.67 -7.50 13.80
C ALA A 139 -8.46 -6.10 14.38
N LEU A 140 -7.96 -5.14 13.58
CA LEU A 140 -7.83 -3.76 14.03
C LEU A 140 -9.18 -3.10 14.31
N HIS A 141 -10.19 -3.35 13.48
CA HIS A 141 -11.53 -2.85 13.72
C HIS A 141 -12.08 -3.34 15.07
N LEU A 142 -11.95 -4.64 15.38
CA LEU A 142 -12.39 -5.20 16.66
C LEU A 142 -11.63 -4.59 17.84
N ILE A 143 -10.31 -4.40 17.71
CA ILE A 143 -9.50 -3.76 18.75
C ILE A 143 -9.97 -2.32 18.98
N TYR A 144 -10.06 -1.49 17.94
CA TYR A 144 -10.40 -0.07 18.10
C TYR A 144 -11.84 0.17 18.54
N SER A 145 -12.78 -0.67 18.09
CA SER A 145 -14.18 -0.59 18.52
C SER A 145 -14.36 -1.03 19.98
N SER A 146 -13.66 -2.07 20.43
CA SER A 146 -13.74 -2.54 21.82
C SER A 146 -13.03 -1.62 22.82
N THR A 147 -11.91 -1.01 22.43
CA THR A 147 -11.13 -0.11 23.32
C THR A 147 -11.58 1.34 23.24
N GLY A 148 -12.36 1.72 22.23
CA GLY A 148 -12.74 3.11 21.97
C GLY A 148 -11.55 4.01 21.58
N THR A 149 -10.43 3.44 21.14
CA THR A 149 -9.26 4.23 20.71
C THR A 149 -9.44 4.78 19.30
N LEU A 150 -8.85 5.94 19.03
CA LEU A 150 -8.81 6.58 17.69
C LEU A 150 -10.19 6.90 17.08
N GLN A 151 -11.20 7.11 17.92
CA GLN A 151 -12.57 7.45 17.48
C GLN A 151 -12.74 8.93 17.09
N GLY A 152 -11.72 9.77 17.30
CA GLY A 152 -11.71 11.15 16.80
C GLY A 152 -11.72 11.21 15.28
N GLN A 153 -12.19 12.34 14.73
CA GLN A 153 -12.20 12.58 13.29
C GLN A 153 -10.76 12.56 12.74
N ALA A 154 -10.56 11.84 11.64
CA ALA A 154 -9.28 11.79 10.95
C ALA A 154 -8.93 13.18 10.38
N THR A 155 -7.76 13.69 10.73
CA THR A 155 -7.23 14.92 10.14
C THR A 155 -6.52 14.60 8.82
N LEU A 156 -7.14 14.96 7.70
CA LEU A 156 -6.52 14.81 6.38
C LEU A 156 -5.67 16.03 6.06
N LEU A 157 -4.37 15.83 5.84
CA LEU A 157 -3.46 16.92 5.47
C LEU A 157 -3.72 17.46 4.05
N PHE A 158 -4.55 16.76 3.24
CA PHE A 158 -4.94 17.15 1.87
C PHE A 158 -6.33 17.74 1.74
N GLN A 159 -7.09 17.86 2.82
CA GLN A 159 -8.25 18.73 2.75
C GLN A 159 -7.74 20.16 2.69
N ALA A 160 -7.57 20.66 1.46
CA ALA A 160 -7.67 22.09 1.23
C ALA A 160 -9.00 22.50 1.86
N ASP A 161 -8.92 23.32 2.90
CA ASP A 161 -10.07 23.78 3.66
C ASP A 161 -11.25 24.02 2.70
N GLN A 162 -12.32 23.26 2.90
CA GLN A 162 -13.61 23.60 2.31
C GLN A 162 -14.21 24.85 2.99
N LEU A 163 -13.37 25.77 3.50
CA LEU A 163 -13.70 27.14 3.88
C LEU A 163 -14.29 27.96 2.71
N GLY A 164 -14.42 27.37 1.52
CA GLY A 164 -15.08 27.94 0.34
C GLY A 164 -16.31 27.15 -0.15
N ALA A 165 -16.94 26.31 0.67
CA ALA A 165 -18.18 25.56 0.36
C ALA A 165 -19.42 26.47 0.22
N ALA A 166 -19.32 27.54 -0.56
CA ALA A 166 -20.44 28.42 -0.90
C ALA A 166 -20.81 28.33 -2.40
N ASP A 167 -19.94 27.83 -3.27
CA ASP A 167 -20.20 27.75 -4.71
C ASP A 167 -20.20 26.29 -5.22
N PRO A 168 -21.37 25.73 -5.58
CA PRO A 168 -21.48 24.39 -6.16
C PRO A 168 -21.06 24.33 -7.64
N SER A 169 -20.47 25.39 -8.20
CA SER A 169 -20.09 25.42 -9.60
C SER A 169 -19.02 24.38 -9.98
N LEU A 170 -19.13 23.88 -11.21
CA LEU A 170 -18.15 22.95 -11.78
C LEU A 170 -16.74 23.58 -11.86
N ALA A 171 -16.67 24.91 -12.00
CA ALA A 171 -15.43 25.67 -11.97
C ALA A 171 -14.77 25.68 -10.58
N ALA A 172 -15.55 25.87 -9.51
CA ALA A 172 -15.06 25.78 -8.13
C ALA A 172 -14.54 24.37 -7.82
N TRP A 173 -15.26 23.33 -8.25
CA TRP A 173 -14.81 21.94 -8.15
C TRP A 173 -13.49 21.71 -8.91
N ALA A 174 -13.39 22.15 -10.17
CA ALA A 174 -12.19 21.97 -10.99
C ALA A 174 -10.96 22.68 -10.38
N LEU A 175 -11.15 23.88 -9.82
CA LEU A 175 -10.11 24.60 -9.10
C LEU A 175 -9.70 23.87 -7.81
N GLY A 176 -10.66 23.31 -7.09
CA GLY A 176 -10.40 22.44 -5.93
C GLY A 176 -9.56 21.22 -6.30
N GLN A 177 -9.87 20.55 -7.41
CA GLN A 177 -9.07 19.43 -7.90
C GLN A 177 -7.68 19.86 -8.35
N ALA A 178 -7.54 21.01 -9.01
CA ALA A 178 -6.23 21.54 -9.36
C ALA A 178 -5.36 21.81 -8.11
N LYS A 179 -5.95 22.38 -7.05
CA LYS A 179 -5.27 22.53 -5.75
C LYS A 179 -4.88 21.18 -5.16
N ASN A 180 -5.77 20.19 -5.20
CA ASN A 180 -5.46 18.83 -4.71
C ASN A 180 -4.30 18.19 -5.48
N LEU A 181 -4.27 18.31 -6.81
CA LEU A 181 -3.15 17.82 -7.63
C LEU A 181 -1.84 18.51 -7.28
N ILE A 182 -1.84 19.84 -7.07
CA ILE A 182 -0.66 20.58 -6.63
C ILE A 182 -0.20 20.10 -5.25
N SER A 183 -1.11 19.91 -4.31
CA SER A 183 -0.79 19.35 -2.99
C SER A 183 -0.16 17.97 -3.11
N ILE A 184 -0.70 17.08 -3.94
CA ILE A 184 -0.14 15.74 -4.18
C ILE A 184 1.27 15.83 -4.77
N PHE A 185 1.52 16.74 -5.71
CA PHE A 185 2.88 16.98 -6.20
C PHE A 185 3.84 17.41 -5.09
N CYS A 186 3.42 18.36 -4.23
CA CYS A 186 4.23 18.80 -3.09
C CYS A 186 4.53 17.65 -2.13
N ILE A 187 3.58 16.73 -1.94
CA ILE A 187 3.75 15.55 -1.08
C ILE A 187 4.74 14.57 -1.66
N ILE A 188 4.60 14.23 -2.94
CA ILE A 188 5.55 13.35 -3.62
C ILE A 188 6.95 13.96 -3.55
N LEU A 189 7.08 15.27 -3.78
CA LEU A 189 8.35 15.99 -3.65
C LEU A 189 8.93 15.87 -2.23
N SER A 190 8.13 16.13 -1.20
CA SER A 190 8.53 16.01 0.20
C SER A 190 8.90 14.58 0.59
N LEU A 191 8.13 13.59 0.15
CA LEU A 191 8.40 12.17 0.40
C LEU A 191 9.70 11.74 -0.26
N LEU A 192 9.92 12.09 -1.53
CA LEU A 192 11.18 11.79 -2.22
C LEU A 192 12.38 12.48 -1.56
N MET A 193 12.18 13.70 -1.05
CA MET A 193 13.22 14.40 -0.27
C MET A 193 13.55 13.63 1.01
N VAL A 194 12.53 13.22 1.78
CA VAL A 194 12.69 12.41 2.99
C VAL A 194 13.37 11.08 2.67
N MET A 195 12.95 10.38 1.61
CA MET A 195 13.56 9.12 1.19
C MET A 195 15.05 9.26 0.84
N ARG A 196 15.41 10.32 0.09
CA ARG A 196 16.81 10.62 -0.23
C ARG A 196 17.61 10.96 1.03
N LEU A 197 17.03 11.68 1.97
CA LEU A 197 17.67 11.98 3.26
C LEU A 197 17.91 10.69 4.05
N LEU A 198 16.88 9.85 4.21
CA LEU A 198 16.97 8.56 4.91
C LEU A 198 18.05 7.64 4.30
N HIS A 199 18.19 7.66 2.97
CA HIS A 199 19.26 6.95 2.27
C HIS A 199 20.63 7.57 2.57
N ALA A 200 20.76 8.89 2.55
CA ALA A 200 22.01 9.59 2.86
C ALA A 200 22.50 9.34 4.29
N ILE A 201 21.57 9.25 5.27
CA ILE A 201 21.89 8.96 6.67
C ILE A 201 21.95 7.45 6.98
N ARG A 202 21.89 6.58 5.95
CA ARG A 202 22.00 5.11 6.07
C ARG A 202 20.95 4.47 6.99
N VAL A 203 19.76 5.05 7.09
CA VAL A 203 18.63 4.43 7.82
C VAL A 203 18.22 3.11 7.17
N ILE A 204 18.32 3.02 5.84
CA ILE A 204 18.06 1.78 5.09
C ILE A 204 19.02 0.67 5.52
N ASP A 205 20.31 0.98 5.75
CA ASP A 205 21.30 0.01 6.23
C ASP A 205 21.02 -0.44 7.67
N LEU A 206 20.52 0.47 8.50
CA LEU A 206 20.08 0.14 9.86
C LEU A 206 18.86 -0.80 9.84
N LEU A 207 17.85 -0.51 9.01
CA LEU A 207 16.68 -1.38 8.84
C LEU A 207 17.09 -2.76 8.32
N ASN A 208 18.03 -2.82 7.37
CA ASN A 208 18.67 -4.06 6.92
C ASN A 208 19.24 -4.88 8.09
N ARG A 209 19.98 -4.23 8.98
CA ARG A 209 20.61 -4.91 10.12
C ARG A 209 19.59 -5.41 11.14
N ILE A 210 18.51 -4.66 11.37
CA ILE A 210 17.46 -4.99 12.37
C ILE A 210 16.51 -6.07 11.83
N LEU A 211 16.12 -6.01 10.57
CA LEU A 211 15.16 -6.94 9.98
C LEU A 211 15.78 -8.31 9.70
N ARG A 212 17.05 -8.37 9.29
CA ARG A 212 17.77 -9.63 9.00
C ARG A 212 17.59 -10.74 10.05
N PRO A 213 17.82 -10.53 11.36
CA PRO A 213 17.63 -11.58 12.35
C PRO A 213 16.18 -12.07 12.42
N VAL A 214 15.20 -11.17 12.28
CA VAL A 214 13.78 -11.51 12.26
C VAL A 214 13.45 -12.37 11.04
N LEU A 215 13.96 -12.01 9.86
CA LEU A 215 13.78 -12.79 8.62
C LEU A 215 14.35 -14.21 8.74
N ASN A 216 15.53 -14.34 9.35
CA ASN A 216 16.15 -15.64 9.57
C ASN A 216 15.29 -16.55 10.49
N VAL A 217 14.67 -15.98 11.53
CA VAL A 217 13.76 -16.71 12.44
C VAL A 217 12.50 -17.21 11.71
N ILE A 218 11.98 -16.40 10.79
CA ILE A 218 10.80 -16.74 9.98
C ILE A 218 11.16 -17.77 8.89
N GLY A 219 12.45 -18.04 8.65
CA GLY A 219 12.92 -19.06 7.71
C GLY A 219 13.29 -18.53 6.34
N ILE A 220 13.57 -17.23 6.21
CA ILE A 220 14.17 -16.65 5.00
C ILE A 220 15.69 -16.71 5.14
N GLY A 221 16.34 -17.45 4.25
CA GLY A 221 17.78 -17.62 4.24
C GLY A 221 18.56 -16.33 3.93
N PRO A 222 19.84 -16.25 4.34
CA PRO A 222 20.66 -15.04 4.24
C PRO A 222 20.84 -14.52 2.81
N LYS A 223 20.77 -15.42 1.81
CA LYS A 223 20.84 -15.06 0.38
C LYS A 223 19.59 -14.28 -0.07
N ALA A 224 18.41 -14.61 0.46
CA ALA A 224 17.16 -13.94 0.14
C ALA A 224 16.89 -12.72 1.04
N SER A 225 17.50 -12.65 2.22
CA SER A 225 17.29 -11.56 3.19
C SER A 225 17.62 -10.18 2.61
N ALA A 226 18.67 -10.06 1.79
CA ALA A 226 19.05 -8.77 1.20
C ALA A 226 17.95 -8.22 0.28
N ILE A 227 17.42 -9.06 -0.61
CA ILE A 227 16.35 -8.67 -1.54
C ILE A 227 15.03 -8.46 -0.82
N THR A 228 14.76 -9.28 0.21
CA THR A 228 13.57 -9.12 1.04
C THR A 228 13.54 -7.76 1.71
N VAL A 229 14.65 -7.31 2.32
CA VAL A 229 14.65 -5.99 2.96
C VAL A 229 14.57 -4.87 1.94
N ILE A 230 15.22 -5.01 0.78
CA ILE A 230 15.06 -4.06 -0.32
C ILE A 230 13.58 -3.93 -0.71
N GLY A 231 12.86 -5.04 -0.89
CA GLY A 231 11.44 -4.97 -1.21
C GLY A 231 10.56 -4.49 -0.04
N LEU A 232 10.91 -4.82 1.21
CA LEU A 232 10.21 -4.28 2.39
C LEU A 232 10.34 -2.75 2.51
N THR A 233 11.46 -2.19 2.07
CA THR A 233 11.74 -0.75 2.17
C THR A 233 11.28 0.02 0.93
N MET A 234 11.59 -0.47 -0.27
CA MET A 234 11.35 0.21 -1.54
C MET A 234 10.12 -0.30 -2.31
N GLY A 235 9.47 -1.38 -1.85
CA GLY A 235 8.29 -1.93 -2.53
C GLY A 235 8.60 -2.96 -3.62
N LEU A 236 7.61 -3.78 -3.97
CA LEU A 236 7.76 -4.81 -5.00
C LEU A 236 7.88 -4.21 -6.41
N SER A 237 7.19 -3.11 -6.69
CA SER A 237 7.21 -2.51 -8.03
C SER A 237 8.58 -1.90 -8.40
N TYR A 238 9.30 -1.36 -7.41
CA TYR A 238 10.66 -0.85 -7.61
C TYR A 238 11.72 -1.96 -7.55
N GLY A 239 11.52 -2.96 -6.68
CA GLY A 239 12.43 -4.10 -6.53
C GLY A 239 12.19 -5.24 -7.52
N GLY A 240 11.10 -5.24 -8.29
CA GLY A 240 10.61 -6.40 -9.03
C GLY A 240 11.58 -6.96 -10.06
N GLY A 241 12.29 -6.09 -10.78
CA GLY A 241 13.34 -6.50 -11.72
C GLY A 241 14.48 -7.26 -11.03
N LEU A 242 14.97 -6.72 -9.90
CA LEU A 242 16.01 -7.34 -9.08
C LEU A 242 15.54 -8.67 -8.47
N ILE A 243 14.29 -8.72 -7.99
CA ILE A 243 13.70 -9.95 -7.42
C ILE A 243 13.60 -11.04 -8.48
N ILE A 244 13.16 -10.69 -9.70
CA ILE A 244 13.09 -11.64 -10.82
C ILE A 244 14.49 -12.12 -11.23
N SER A 245 15.47 -11.21 -11.32
CA SER A 245 16.82 -11.59 -11.71
C SER A 245 17.48 -12.52 -10.69
N GLU A 246 17.31 -12.27 -9.38
CA GLU A 246 17.87 -13.15 -8.38
C GLU A 246 17.14 -14.49 -8.31
N ALA A 247 15.81 -14.50 -8.41
CA ALA A 247 15.06 -15.75 -8.46
C ALA A 247 15.51 -16.64 -9.62
N LYS A 248 15.88 -16.03 -10.75
CA LYS A 248 16.41 -16.73 -11.94
C LYS A 248 17.90 -17.04 -11.90
N SER A 249 18.67 -16.46 -10.96
CA SER A 249 20.10 -16.74 -10.83
C SER A 249 20.37 -18.18 -10.36
N GLY A 250 19.37 -18.84 -9.77
CA GLY A 250 19.49 -20.17 -9.18
C GLY A 250 20.20 -20.20 -7.84
N ASN A 251 20.71 -19.05 -7.36
CA ASN A 251 21.46 -18.97 -6.11
C ASN A 251 20.57 -18.99 -4.86
N VAL A 252 19.27 -18.71 -5.03
CA VAL A 252 18.26 -18.63 -3.96
C VAL A 252 17.26 -19.78 -4.10
N GLY A 253 16.97 -20.46 -2.99
CA GLY A 253 16.02 -21.57 -2.98
C GLY A 253 14.58 -21.11 -3.24
N LYS A 254 13.75 -21.99 -3.83
CA LYS A 254 12.33 -21.72 -4.11
C LYS A 254 11.53 -21.37 -2.85
N GLU A 255 11.83 -22.02 -1.73
CA GLU A 255 11.20 -21.74 -0.43
C GLU A 255 11.52 -20.33 0.06
N ASP A 256 12.78 -19.92 -0.02
CA ASP A 256 13.22 -18.57 0.34
C ASP A 256 12.54 -17.51 -0.53
N ILE A 257 12.50 -17.70 -1.86
CA ILE A 257 11.80 -16.80 -2.78
C ILE A 257 10.32 -16.68 -2.41
N PHE A 258 9.69 -17.81 -2.11
CA PHE A 258 8.29 -17.86 -1.70
C PHE A 258 8.03 -17.10 -0.39
N TYR A 259 8.84 -17.34 0.65
CA TYR A 259 8.67 -16.66 1.93
C TYR A 259 8.96 -15.16 1.81
N SER A 260 10.00 -14.77 1.06
CA SER A 260 10.32 -13.39 0.77
C SER A 260 9.17 -12.66 0.06
N LEU A 261 8.68 -13.22 -1.05
CA LEU A 261 7.59 -12.59 -1.82
C LEU A 261 6.29 -12.49 -1.04
N THR A 262 5.96 -13.52 -0.24
CA THR A 262 4.75 -13.51 0.58
C THR A 262 4.85 -12.48 1.70
N LEU A 263 5.99 -12.38 2.39
CA LEU A 263 6.22 -11.37 3.43
C LEU A 263 6.16 -9.96 2.85
N MET A 264 6.86 -9.73 1.72
CA MET A 264 6.81 -8.44 1.03
C MET A 264 5.39 -8.11 0.58
N GLY A 265 4.62 -9.08 0.09
CA GLY A 265 3.21 -8.89 -0.24
C GLY A 265 2.36 -8.39 0.93
N LEU A 266 2.71 -8.73 2.17
CA LEU A 266 1.99 -8.30 3.37
C LEU A 266 2.50 -6.97 3.98
N CYS A 267 3.80 -6.67 3.89
CA CYS A 267 4.36 -5.48 4.55
C CYS A 267 5.43 -4.70 3.77
N HIS A 268 5.35 -4.62 2.45
CA HIS A 268 6.28 -3.78 1.67
C HIS A 268 6.02 -2.27 1.76
N SER A 269 6.97 -1.49 1.25
CA SER A 269 6.98 -0.02 1.27
C SER A 269 6.74 0.54 2.68
N LEU A 270 7.46 0.01 3.67
CA LEU A 270 7.30 0.37 5.08
C LEU A 270 7.48 1.86 5.39
N ILE A 271 8.14 2.60 4.51
CA ILE A 271 8.40 4.03 4.67
C ILE A 271 7.39 4.84 3.85
N GLU A 272 7.46 4.75 2.52
CA GLU A 272 6.68 5.60 1.61
C GLU A 272 5.17 5.44 1.83
N ASP A 273 4.65 4.23 1.72
CA ASP A 273 3.21 4.00 1.83
C ASP A 273 2.69 4.29 3.24
N THR A 274 3.48 3.99 4.26
CA THR A 274 3.16 4.34 5.65
C THR A 274 3.01 5.85 5.81
N LEU A 275 3.93 6.64 5.25
CA LEU A 275 3.84 8.09 5.30
C LEU A 275 2.62 8.59 4.51
N LEU A 276 2.35 8.03 3.33
CA LEU A 276 1.16 8.36 2.53
C LEU A 276 -0.14 8.13 3.30
N ILE A 277 -0.30 6.96 3.93
CA ILE A 277 -1.51 6.66 4.71
C ILE A 277 -1.59 7.50 5.99
N THR A 278 -0.44 7.86 6.59
CA THR A 278 -0.42 8.80 7.74
C THR A 278 -0.99 10.15 7.33
N LEU A 279 -0.65 10.63 6.14
CA LEU A 279 -1.15 11.89 5.60
C LEU A 279 -2.67 11.85 5.33
N MET A 280 -3.23 10.65 5.16
CA MET A 280 -4.67 10.39 5.07
C MET A 280 -5.34 10.09 6.42
N GLY A 281 -4.70 10.47 7.54
CA GLY A 281 -5.28 10.34 8.87
C GLY A 281 -5.22 8.93 9.47
N GLY A 282 -4.52 7.99 8.83
CA GLY A 282 -4.19 6.70 9.41
C GLY A 282 -3.15 6.83 10.53
N HIS A 283 -3.33 6.08 11.61
CA HIS A 283 -2.46 6.16 12.78
C HIS A 283 -1.30 5.15 12.70
N ILE A 284 -0.08 5.63 12.98
CA ILE A 284 1.17 4.87 12.83
C ILE A 284 1.20 3.53 13.58
N SER A 285 0.47 3.43 14.70
CA SER A 285 0.36 2.19 15.47
C SER A 285 -0.22 1.04 14.64
N GLY A 286 -1.23 1.31 13.81
CA GLY A 286 -1.86 0.30 12.97
C GLY A 286 -1.07 0.06 11.69
N ILE A 287 -0.79 1.13 10.96
CA ILE A 287 -0.28 1.05 9.59
C ILE A 287 1.19 0.61 9.50
N LEU A 288 1.99 0.83 10.54
CA LEU A 288 3.39 0.41 10.60
C LEU A 288 3.59 -0.73 11.60
N TRP A 289 3.35 -0.48 12.89
CA TRP A 289 3.77 -1.41 13.94
C TRP A 289 2.91 -2.66 13.98
N ALA A 290 1.58 -2.51 14.03
CA ALA A 290 0.67 -3.65 13.99
C ALA A 290 0.77 -4.39 12.66
N ARG A 291 0.96 -3.67 11.53
CA ARG A 291 1.19 -4.29 10.21
C ARG A 291 2.44 -5.16 10.21
N LEU A 292 3.56 -4.65 10.71
CA LEU A 292 4.80 -5.42 10.79
C LEU A 292 4.63 -6.65 11.69
N GLY A 293 4.02 -6.48 12.86
CA GLY A 293 3.72 -7.58 13.79
C GLY A 293 2.81 -8.64 13.15
N PHE A 294 1.71 -8.22 12.52
CA PHE A 294 0.78 -9.09 11.80
C PHE A 294 1.49 -9.87 10.70
N SER A 295 2.27 -9.21 9.85
CA SER A 295 2.94 -9.87 8.72
C SER A 295 3.98 -10.89 9.20
N ILE A 296 4.69 -10.61 10.29
CA ILE A 296 5.62 -11.56 10.92
C ILE A 296 4.87 -12.79 11.45
N LEU A 297 3.76 -12.58 12.17
CA LEU A 297 2.95 -13.66 12.74
C LEU A 297 2.28 -14.51 11.64
N ALA A 298 1.72 -13.86 10.63
CA ALA A 298 1.13 -14.51 9.47
C ALA A 298 2.18 -15.37 8.74
N MET A 299 3.38 -14.84 8.53
CA MET A 299 4.46 -15.59 7.90
C MET A 299 4.95 -16.75 8.76
N ALA A 300 5.06 -16.58 10.09
CA ALA A 300 5.39 -17.68 10.99
C ALA A 300 4.35 -18.82 10.85
N GLY A 301 3.05 -18.49 10.80
CA GLY A 301 1.99 -19.46 10.55
C GLY A 301 2.10 -20.15 9.18
N ILE A 302 2.30 -19.37 8.11
CA ILE A 302 2.47 -19.90 6.74
C ILE A 302 3.66 -20.86 6.68
N VAL A 303 4.80 -20.52 7.28
CA VAL A 303 5.99 -21.38 7.30
C VAL A 303 5.72 -22.71 8.00
N GLN A 304 5.01 -22.70 9.12
CA GLN A 304 4.62 -23.95 9.82
C GLN A 304 3.68 -24.81 8.98
N ILE A 305 2.72 -24.20 8.27
CA ILE A 305 1.83 -24.91 7.35
C ILE A 305 2.63 -25.52 6.20
N VAL A 306 3.47 -24.72 5.54
CA VAL A 306 4.27 -25.15 4.39
C VAL A 306 5.22 -26.29 4.74
N ARG A 307 5.87 -26.26 5.92
CA ARG A 307 6.74 -27.35 6.40
C ARG A 307 6.02 -28.68 6.57
N ARG A 308 4.70 -28.66 6.82
CA ARG A 308 3.87 -29.86 6.98
C ARG A 308 3.27 -30.36 5.66
N LEU A 309 3.35 -29.59 4.58
CA LEU A 309 2.78 -29.96 3.29
C LEU A 309 3.70 -30.92 2.52
N PRO A 310 3.16 -31.99 1.91
CA PRO A 310 3.92 -32.87 1.02
C PRO A 310 4.52 -32.09 -0.17
N ALA A 311 5.71 -32.49 -0.63
CA ALA A 311 6.38 -31.85 -1.77
C ALA A 311 5.50 -31.69 -3.03
N PRO A 312 4.67 -32.69 -3.43
CA PRO A 312 3.79 -32.53 -4.59
C PRO A 312 2.77 -31.38 -4.42
N VAL A 313 2.26 -31.17 -3.22
CA VAL A 313 1.31 -30.08 -2.92
C VAL A 313 2.01 -28.73 -3.03
N ARG A 314 3.23 -28.64 -2.49
CA ARG A 314 4.04 -27.41 -2.54
C ARG A 314 4.35 -26.99 -3.98
N ASN A 315 4.80 -27.93 -4.82
CA ASN A 315 5.11 -27.66 -6.23
C ASN A 315 3.87 -27.40 -7.11
N ARG A 316 2.68 -27.83 -6.67
CA ARG A 316 1.44 -27.55 -7.38
C ARG A 316 0.88 -26.16 -7.03
N TYR A 317 0.86 -25.81 -5.74
CA TYR A 317 0.09 -24.66 -5.25
C TYR A 317 0.92 -23.46 -4.78
N LEU A 318 2.21 -23.62 -4.46
CA LEU A 318 3.02 -22.56 -3.84
C LEU A 318 4.06 -21.97 -4.81
N TRP A 319 4.79 -22.82 -5.51
CA TRP A 319 5.78 -22.42 -6.52
C TRP A 319 5.74 -23.34 -7.74
N ALA A 320 6.33 -22.91 -8.85
CA ALA A 320 6.50 -23.75 -10.02
C ALA A 320 7.85 -24.49 -9.95
N ASP A 321 7.92 -25.64 -10.61
CA ASP A 321 9.22 -26.21 -10.96
C ASP A 321 9.83 -25.36 -12.09
N ALA A 322 11.11 -25.00 -11.90
CA ALA A 322 11.87 -24.14 -12.80
C ALA A 322 12.19 -24.88 -14.11
#